data_AF-A0A821MCT5-F1
#
_entry.id   AF-A0A821MCT5-F1
#
_cell.length_a   1.000
_cell.length_b   1.000
_cell.length_c   1.000
_cell.angle_alpha   90.00
_cell.angle_beta   90.00
_cell.angle_gamma   90.00
#
_symmetry.space_group_name_H-M   'P 1'
#
loop_
_entity.id
_entity.type
_entity.pdbx_description
1 polymer ?
#
loop_
_entity_poly.entity_id
_entity_poly.type
_entity_poly.pdbx_seq_one_letter_code
_entity_poly.pdbx_strand_id
1 'polypeptide(L)'
;MRVLLLLYYSIVQLAGIYGLDQYLGCFIDQMENRDVEIYVGDYEKLASIQCIHECQKRNYPYAAIQYGRECRCGRHYGKYGQALDDECNYLCASSEKCGGNNRNSVYNAIKSVYLSTTGIFIFKCFEISLLL
;
A
#
# COMPACT_ATOMS: atom_id res chain seq x y z
N MET A 1 22.65 9.58 26.54
CA MET A 1 22.74 9.31 25.09
C MET A 1 22.05 8.03 24.63
N ARG A 2 22.20 6.87 25.30
CA ARG A 2 21.55 5.60 24.87
C ARG A 2 20.00 5.65 24.84
N VAL A 3 19.37 6.34 25.79
CA VAL A 3 17.89 6.48 25.84
C VAL A 3 17.33 7.29 24.66
N LEU A 4 18.03 8.36 24.26
CA LEU A 4 17.64 9.19 23.12
C LEU A 4 17.77 8.44 21.78
N LEU A 5 18.78 7.58 21.64
CA LEU A 5 18.94 6.71 20.47
C LEU A 5 17.83 5.66 20.36
N LEU A 6 17.40 5.08 21.48
CA LEU A 6 16.30 4.11 21.50
C LEU A 6 14.96 4.77 21.16
N LEU A 7 14.68 5.95 21.73
CA LEU A 7 13.46 6.71 21.39
C LEU A 7 13.48 7.15 19.93
N TYR A 8 14.62 7.60 19.41
CA TYR A 8 14.82 7.93 18.00
C TYR A 8 14.60 6.71 17.08
N TYR A 9 15.09 5.54 17.47
CA TYR A 9 14.88 4.31 16.70
C TYR A 9 13.41 3.85 16.73
N SER A 10 12.73 3.96 17.88
CA SER A 10 11.30 3.64 18.01
C SER A 10 10.41 4.57 17.19
N ILE A 11 10.70 5.88 17.14
CA ILE A 11 9.95 6.83 16.29
C ILE A 11 10.26 6.63 14.80
N VAL A 12 11.49 6.25 14.43
CA VAL A 12 11.85 5.92 13.04
C VAL A 12 11.20 4.61 12.61
N GLN A 13 11.15 3.61 13.50
CA GLN A 13 10.36 2.41 13.29
C GLN A 13 8.92 2.81 13.05
N LEU A 14 8.24 3.50 13.98
CA LEU A 14 6.86 4.01 13.85
C LEU A 14 6.62 4.78 12.54
N ALA A 15 7.52 5.69 12.15
CA ALA A 15 7.42 6.45 10.90
C ALA A 15 7.58 5.57 9.65
N GLY A 16 8.39 4.50 9.72
CA GLY A 16 8.45 3.45 8.70
C GLY A 16 7.26 2.47 8.74
N ILE A 17 6.38 2.55 9.75
CA ILE A 17 5.14 1.75 9.91
C ILE A 17 3.93 2.39 9.24
N TYR A 18 3.85 3.71 9.35
CA TYR A 18 2.75 4.49 8.81
C TYR A 18 3.18 5.06 7.46
N GLY A 19 3.11 4.18 6.45
CA GLY A 19 3.51 4.41 5.06
C GLY A 19 2.99 5.73 4.49
N LEU A 20 3.87 6.72 4.44
CA LEU A 20 3.61 8.02 3.81
C LEU A 20 3.71 7.96 2.29
N ASP A 21 4.21 6.86 1.71
CA ASP A 21 4.42 6.73 0.27
C ASP A 21 3.81 5.42 -0.27
N GLN A 22 2.48 5.36 -0.27
CA GLN A 22 1.75 4.24 -0.90
C GLN A 22 1.52 4.48 -2.39
N TYR A 23 1.62 5.71 -2.88
CA TYR A 23 1.32 6.03 -4.27
C TYR A 23 2.51 5.68 -5.18
N LEU A 24 2.28 4.79 -6.13
CA LEU A 24 3.31 4.29 -7.05
C LEU A 24 3.34 5.07 -8.37
N GLY A 25 2.29 5.81 -8.68
CA GLY A 25 2.21 6.66 -9.87
C GLY A 25 0.93 6.45 -10.68
N CYS A 26 0.90 7.14 -11.82
CA CYS A 26 -0.18 7.09 -12.79
C CYS A 26 0.13 6.11 -13.94
N PHE A 27 -0.80 5.21 -14.24
CA PHE A 27 -0.60 4.17 -15.26
C PHE A 27 -1.74 4.16 -16.28
N ILE A 28 -1.39 3.82 -17.53
CA ILE A 28 -2.34 3.74 -18.63
C ILE A 28 -3.20 2.48 -18.46
N ASP A 29 -4.50 2.62 -18.72
CA ASP A 29 -5.47 1.53 -18.66
C ASP A 29 -6.28 1.46 -19.98
N GLN A 30 -6.81 0.29 -20.29
CA GLN A 30 -7.58 0.04 -21.52
C GLN A 30 -8.85 -0.74 -21.17
N MET A 31 -10.02 -0.29 -21.62
CA MET A 31 -11.31 -0.85 -21.17
C MET A 31 -11.50 -2.32 -21.56
N GLU A 32 -11.12 -2.70 -22.78
CA GLU A 32 -11.25 -4.09 -23.27
C GLU A 32 -10.25 -5.04 -22.59
N ASN A 33 -9.17 -4.50 -22.04
CA ASN A 33 -8.10 -5.28 -21.46
C ASN A 33 -7.42 -4.47 -20.34
N ARG A 34 -8.01 -4.54 -19.15
CA ARG A 34 -7.64 -3.69 -18.01
C ARG A 34 -6.18 -3.88 -17.61
N ASP A 35 -5.53 -2.80 -17.17
CA ASP A 35 -4.19 -2.86 -16.59
C ASP A 35 -4.22 -3.58 -15.23
N VAL A 36 -5.27 -3.31 -14.45
CA VAL A 36 -5.54 -3.98 -13.17
C VAL A 36 -6.90 -4.66 -13.23
N GLU A 37 -6.89 -6.00 -13.20
CA GLU A 37 -8.00 -6.82 -13.70
C GLU A 37 -9.21 -6.89 -12.75
N ILE A 38 -8.98 -6.98 -11.43
CA ILE A 38 -10.04 -7.37 -10.49
C ILE A 38 -10.78 -6.13 -9.98
N TYR A 39 -11.95 -5.84 -10.52
CA TYR A 39 -12.84 -4.82 -9.97
C TYR A 39 -13.42 -5.26 -8.61
N VAL A 40 -13.40 -4.36 -7.62
CA VAL A 40 -13.83 -4.67 -6.26
C VAL A 40 -14.92 -3.75 -5.72
N GLY A 41 -15.25 -2.67 -6.42
CA GLY A 41 -16.34 -1.76 -6.09
C GLY A 41 -16.00 -0.29 -6.34
N ASP A 42 -16.97 0.58 -6.08
CA ASP A 42 -16.80 2.04 -6.11
C ASP A 42 -16.75 2.60 -4.68
N TYR A 43 -15.81 3.51 -4.42
CA TYR A 43 -15.61 4.12 -3.10
C TYR A 43 -15.54 5.65 -3.23
N GLU A 44 -16.26 6.39 -2.38
CA GLU A 44 -16.40 7.86 -2.52
C GLU A 44 -15.52 8.67 -1.56
N LYS A 45 -15.65 8.44 -0.23
CA LYS A 45 -15.12 9.38 0.79
C LYS A 45 -13.67 9.13 1.20
N LEU A 46 -13.13 7.93 0.98
CA LEU A 46 -11.76 7.51 1.32
C LEU A 46 -11.26 6.49 0.30
N ALA A 47 -11.46 6.77 -1.00
CA ALA A 47 -11.28 5.78 -2.06
C ALA A 47 -9.88 5.15 -2.07
N SER A 48 -8.82 5.94 -1.81
CA SER A 48 -7.43 5.47 -1.68
C SER A 48 -7.26 4.43 -0.57
N ILE A 49 -7.52 4.82 0.67
CA ILE A 49 -7.36 3.97 1.86
C ILE A 49 -8.30 2.76 1.81
N GLN A 50 -9.56 2.96 1.40
CA GLN A 50 -10.54 1.88 1.29
C GLN A 50 -10.13 0.87 0.23
N CYS A 51 -9.71 1.33 -0.95
CA CYS A 51 -9.26 0.45 -2.02
C CYS A 51 -8.02 -0.36 -1.61
N ILE A 52 -7.03 0.30 -1.01
CA ILE A 52 -5.81 -0.33 -0.49
C ILE A 52 -6.17 -1.41 0.54
N HIS A 53 -7.04 -1.09 1.49
CA HIS A 53 -7.45 -2.04 2.53
C HIS A 53 -8.22 -3.24 1.95
N GLU A 54 -9.07 -3.03 0.96
CA GLU A 54 -9.80 -4.12 0.30
C GLU A 54 -8.88 -5.04 -0.50
N CYS A 55 -7.89 -4.48 -1.20
CA CYS A 55 -6.87 -5.28 -1.88
C CYS A 55 -5.97 -6.04 -0.89
N GLN A 56 -5.61 -5.43 0.24
CA GLN A 56 -4.91 -6.09 1.35
C GLN A 56 -5.71 -7.27 1.92
N LYS A 57 -7.01 -7.12 2.16
CA LYS A 57 -7.88 -8.20 2.65
C LYS A 57 -7.94 -9.37 1.68
N ARG A 58 -7.92 -9.08 0.38
CA ARG A 58 -7.97 -10.06 -0.71
C ARG A 58 -6.59 -10.60 -1.10
N ASN A 59 -5.53 -10.24 -0.38
CA ASN A 59 -4.13 -10.64 -0.64
C ASN A 59 -3.61 -10.24 -2.03
N TYR A 60 -4.04 -9.07 -2.53
CA TYR A 60 -3.47 -8.45 -3.72
C TYR A 60 -2.46 -7.37 -3.32
N PRO A 61 -1.25 -7.37 -3.90
CA PRO A 61 -0.19 -6.42 -3.55
C PRO A 61 -0.43 -5.00 -4.07
N TYR A 62 -1.35 -4.81 -5.02
CA TYR A 62 -1.61 -3.51 -5.63
C TYR A 62 -3.10 -3.17 -5.64
N ALA A 63 -3.36 -1.90 -5.38
CA ALA A 63 -4.66 -1.25 -5.53
C ALA A 63 -4.56 -0.22 -6.66
N ALA A 64 -5.60 -0.10 -7.48
CA ALA A 64 -5.68 0.86 -8.55
C ALA A 64 -7.04 1.55 -8.53
N ILE A 65 -7.03 2.86 -8.66
CA ILE A 65 -8.23 3.67 -8.65
C ILE A 65 -8.36 4.38 -9.98
N GLN A 66 -9.56 4.31 -10.56
CA GLN A 66 -9.92 4.96 -11.81
C GLN A 66 -11.20 5.78 -11.63
N TYR A 67 -11.38 6.81 -12.48
CA TYR A 67 -12.61 7.62 -12.52
C TYR A 67 -13.05 8.18 -11.15
N GLY A 68 -12.10 8.47 -10.25
CA GLY A 68 -12.39 9.09 -8.96
C GLY A 68 -12.82 8.12 -7.86
N ARG A 69 -13.24 6.90 -8.21
CA ARG A 69 -13.94 5.99 -7.27
C ARG A 69 -13.82 4.51 -7.58
N GLU A 70 -13.59 4.12 -8.82
CA GLU A 70 -13.56 2.71 -9.22
C GLU A 70 -12.30 2.06 -8.66
N CYS A 71 -12.46 1.09 -7.79
CA CYS A 71 -11.34 0.38 -7.21
C CYS A 71 -11.13 -0.98 -7.84
N ARG A 72 -9.86 -1.27 -8.10
CA ARG A 72 -9.38 -2.50 -8.69
C ARG A 72 -8.18 -3.04 -7.91
N CYS A 73 -8.08 -4.36 -7.80
CA CYS A 73 -6.96 -5.05 -7.18
C CYS A 73 -6.19 -5.86 -8.23
N GLY A 74 -4.87 -5.93 -8.07
CA GLY A 74 -4.00 -6.64 -9.02
C GLY A 74 -2.78 -7.25 -8.39
N ARG A 75 -2.26 -8.29 -9.06
CA ARG A 75 -0.91 -8.82 -8.81
C ARG A 75 0.17 -8.09 -9.61
N HIS A 76 -0.24 -7.40 -10.67
CA HIS A 76 0.60 -6.65 -11.58
C HIS A 76 -0.13 -5.35 -11.97
N TYR A 77 0.64 -4.38 -12.49
CA TYR A 77 0.17 -3.11 -13.04
C TYR A 77 1.20 -2.63 -14.08
N GLY A 78 0.87 -1.58 -14.83
CA GLY A 78 1.78 -0.94 -15.78
C GLY A 78 1.97 -1.69 -17.10
N LYS A 79 1.04 -2.58 -17.46
CA LYS A 79 1.00 -3.31 -18.74
C LYS A 79 1.09 -2.40 -19.96
N TYR A 80 0.48 -1.22 -19.87
CA TYR A 80 0.47 -0.22 -20.95
C TYR A 80 1.47 0.91 -20.73
N GLY A 81 2.33 0.80 -19.71
CA GLY A 81 3.28 1.82 -19.34
C GLY A 81 2.73 2.89 -18.40
N GLN A 82 3.66 3.71 -17.91
CA GLN A 82 3.39 4.81 -17.01
C GLN A 82 2.88 6.03 -17.81
N ALA A 83 1.88 6.72 -17.28
CA ALA A 83 1.38 7.99 -17.80
C ALA A 83 2.05 9.17 -17.07
N LEU A 84 1.84 10.39 -17.54
CA LEU A 84 2.20 11.57 -16.75
C LEU A 84 1.32 11.62 -15.50
N ASP A 85 1.90 12.03 -14.36
CA ASP A 85 1.16 12.06 -13.10
C ASP A 85 -0.04 13.01 -13.11
N ASP A 86 0.04 14.05 -13.95
CA ASP A 86 -1.04 15.02 -14.17
C ASP A 86 -2.22 14.43 -14.95
N GLU A 87 -2.07 13.27 -15.59
CA GLU A 87 -3.19 12.57 -16.23
C GLU A 87 -4.06 11.83 -15.20
N CYS A 88 -3.53 11.56 -14.00
CA CYS A 88 -4.31 11.11 -12.85
C CYS A 88 -4.83 12.32 -12.06
N ASN A 89 -5.57 13.21 -12.71
CA ASN A 89 -6.02 14.47 -12.13
C ASN A 89 -7.32 14.38 -11.31
N TYR A 90 -7.98 13.21 -11.24
CA TYR A 90 -9.18 13.08 -10.42
C TYR A 90 -8.75 12.94 -8.98
N LEU A 91 -9.31 13.76 -8.10
CA LEU A 91 -8.98 13.74 -6.68
C LEU A 91 -10.01 12.92 -5.91
N CYS A 92 -9.53 12.12 -4.98
CA CYS A 92 -10.36 11.51 -3.94
C CYS A 92 -10.90 12.61 -3.01
N ALA A 93 -11.93 12.33 -2.22
CA ALA A 93 -12.42 13.29 -1.21
C ALA A 93 -11.33 13.72 -0.20
N SER A 94 -10.36 12.84 0.07
CA SER A 94 -9.16 13.06 0.88
C SER A 94 -8.01 13.75 0.14
N SER A 95 -8.26 14.29 -1.06
CA SER A 95 -7.29 15.03 -1.90
C SER A 95 -6.10 14.21 -2.43
N GLU A 96 -6.08 12.89 -2.29
CA GLU A 96 -5.12 12.05 -3.01
C GLU A 96 -5.55 11.79 -4.47
N LYS A 97 -4.64 11.25 -5.27
CA LYS A 97 -4.84 10.93 -6.69
C LYS A 97 -5.75 9.71 -6.84
N CYS A 98 -6.88 9.86 -7.51
CA CYS A 98 -7.91 8.83 -7.72
C CYS A 98 -8.10 8.50 -9.22
N GLY A 99 -6.98 8.48 -9.95
CA GLY A 99 -6.93 8.13 -11.36
C GLY A 99 -7.41 9.24 -12.27
N GLY A 100 -7.90 8.84 -13.44
CA GLY A 100 -8.44 9.71 -14.48
C GLY A 100 -9.10 8.88 -15.56
N ASN A 101 -9.38 9.49 -16.72
CA ASN A 101 -9.96 8.80 -17.86
C ASN A 101 -8.99 7.75 -18.40
N ASN A 102 -9.31 6.46 -18.25
CA ASN A 102 -8.40 5.36 -18.62
C ASN A 102 -7.00 5.52 -17.99
N ARG A 103 -6.96 6.06 -16.75
CA ARG A 103 -5.73 6.26 -15.97
C ARG A 103 -5.93 5.72 -14.57
N ASN A 104 -5.03 4.84 -14.16
CA ASN A 104 -5.03 4.24 -12.84
C ASN A 104 -4.04 4.97 -11.95
N SER A 105 -4.53 5.53 -10.84
CA SER A 105 -3.64 5.84 -9.71
C SER A 105 -3.37 4.54 -8.96
N VAL A 106 -2.13 4.07 -9.02
CA VAL A 106 -1.73 2.78 -8.43
C VAL A 106 -1.09 3.00 -7.08
N TYR A 107 -1.45 2.13 -6.13
CA TYR A 107 -1.01 2.17 -4.75
C TYR A 107 -0.47 0.81 -4.30
N ASN A 108 0.51 0.84 -3.39
CA ASN A 108 1.00 -0.33 -2.69
C ASN A 108 -0.05 -0.81 -1.66
N ALA A 109 -0.50 -2.05 -1.83
CA ALA A 109 -1.45 -2.74 -0.97
C ALA A 109 -0.84 -3.99 -0.34
N ILE A 110 0.49 -4.08 -0.23
CA ILE A 110 1.13 -5.11 0.57
C ILE A 110 0.80 -4.82 2.04
N LYS A 111 0.26 -5.81 2.75
CA LYS A 111 0.24 -5.76 4.21
C LYS A 111 1.69 -5.74 4.66
N SER A 112 2.15 -4.61 5.19
CA SER A 112 3.37 -4.59 5.99
C SER A 112 3.11 -5.48 7.20
N VAL A 113 3.43 -6.76 7.07
CA VAL A 113 3.56 -7.65 8.20
C VAL A 113 4.80 -7.16 8.91
N TYR A 114 4.62 -6.17 9.80
CA TYR A 114 5.51 -6.05 10.92
C TYR A 114 5.45 -7.41 11.58
N LEU A 115 6.52 -8.21 11.42
CA LEU A 115 6.84 -9.23 12.37
C LEU A 115 6.75 -8.52 13.71
N SER A 116 5.63 -8.71 14.39
CA SER A 116 5.43 -8.27 15.74
C SER A 116 6.51 -8.99 16.53
N THR A 117 7.65 -8.34 16.71
CA THR A 117 8.79 -8.85 17.48
C THR A 117 8.46 -8.96 18.97
N THR A 118 7.18 -8.79 19.35
CA THR A 118 6.66 -9.24 20.65
C THR A 118 6.22 -10.71 20.65
N GLY A 119 6.41 -11.47 19.56
CA GLY A 119 5.96 -12.87 19.45
C GLY A 119 7.00 -13.92 19.04
N ILE A 120 8.27 -13.56 18.80
CA ILE A 120 9.34 -14.51 18.43
C ILE A 120 10.60 -14.26 19.29
N PHE A 121 10.44 -14.44 20.61
CA PHE A 121 11.56 -14.69 21.55
C PHE A 121 11.31 -15.93 22.43
N ILE A 122 10.28 -16.72 22.13
CA ILE A 122 10.10 -18.06 22.70
C ILE A 122 10.41 -19.01 21.54
N PHE A 123 11.28 -20.00 21.74
CA PHE A 123 11.87 -20.90 20.73
C PHE A 123 13.15 -20.40 20.03
N LYS A 124 14.10 -19.88 20.81
CA LYS A 124 15.43 -20.50 20.80
C LYS A 124 15.81 -20.90 22.22
N CYS A 125 15.41 -22.11 22.58
CA CYS A 125 16.22 -22.95 23.45
C CYS A 125 17.65 -22.93 22.90
N PHE A 126 18.52 -22.21 23.58
CA PHE A 126 19.89 -22.65 23.78
C PHE A 126 20.09 -22.61 25.29
N GLU A 127 19.86 -23.75 25.92
CA GLU A 127 20.61 -24.07 27.12
C GLU A 127 22.09 -23.86 26.81
N ILE A 128 22.77 -23.00 27.55
CA ILE A 128 24.03 -23.38 28.18
C ILE A 128 23.98 -22.83 29.61
N SER A 129 24.05 -23.78 30.55
CA SER A 129 24.20 -23.68 31.99
C SER A 129 24.98 -22.48 32.53
N LEU A 130 24.41 -21.89 33.58
CA LEU A 130 24.91 -21.92 34.97
C LEU A 130 26.39 -21.54 35.24
N LEU A 131 26.55 -20.55 36.12
CA LEU A 131 27.67 -20.29 37.05
C LEU A 131 29.07 -20.03 36.44
N LEU A 132 29.45 -18.74 36.37
CA LEU A 132 30.46 -18.08 37.21
C LEU A 132 30.47 -16.58 36.93
#